data_AF-A0A0F8ZI18-F1
#
_entry.id   AF-A0A0F8ZI18-F1
#
_cell.length_a   1.000
_cell.length_b   1.000
_cell.length_c   1.000
_cell.angle_alpha   90.00
_cell.angle_beta   90.00
_cell.angle_gamma   90.00
#
_symmetry.space_group_name_H-M   'P 1'
#
loop_
_entity.id
_entity.type
_entity.pdbx_description
1 polymer ?
#
loop_
_entity_poly.entity_id
_entity_poly.type
_entity_poly.pdbx_seq_one_letter_code
_entity_poly.pdbx_strand_id
1 'polypeptide(L)'
;MNITVTEIIVLLGGWTVIVAGLVIWIGKLVAEKVTLKWKEQQQKEIETLRSELTRDRIAMETAISSFSSGQIAVQEKKIQATEKLWKRVLKIRKVCQSVIFFYSIHHPSEYNEVFVKPNMKAMISNLDDSIIDQISFDTEDFESNRPFLGEKLWLLFFIYRAFLGRITLILVDGLKEEKIKDWREDHGVNSLLKYVLSNEQITAVTVDSPIAMHKAITLLEAMLLEEISLIVSGSKASKDTFELAKKLGELTGKMVETKK
;
A
#
# COMPACT_ATOMS: atom_id res chain seq x y z
N MET A 1 -3.20 -107.66 -24.94
CA MET A 1 -2.35 -106.50 -25.22
C MET A 1 -1.95 -105.94 -23.86
N ASN A 2 -0.78 -106.32 -23.35
CA ASN A 2 -0.35 -105.96 -22.00
C ASN A 2 0.25 -104.56 -22.06
N ILE A 3 -0.53 -103.57 -21.65
CA ILE A 3 -0.06 -102.20 -21.54
C ILE A 3 0.85 -102.16 -20.31
N THR A 4 2.12 -101.82 -20.53
CA THR A 4 3.13 -101.75 -19.48
C THR A 4 2.96 -100.47 -18.68
N VAL A 5 2.99 -100.54 -17.34
CA VAL A 5 2.77 -99.40 -16.42
C VAL A 5 3.69 -98.21 -16.73
N THR A 6 4.89 -98.47 -17.26
CA THR A 6 5.85 -97.48 -17.76
C THR A 6 5.34 -96.67 -18.96
N GLU A 7 4.58 -97.25 -19.88
CA GLU A 7 3.97 -96.51 -21.00
C GLU A 7 2.83 -95.62 -20.54
N ILE A 8 2.06 -96.05 -19.53
CA ILE A 8 1.00 -95.23 -18.90
C ILE A 8 1.63 -94.03 -18.17
N ILE A 9 2.78 -94.21 -17.51
CA ILE A 9 3.51 -93.12 -16.84
C ILE A 9 4.10 -92.12 -17.86
N VAL A 10 4.60 -92.57 -19.01
CA VAL A 10 5.09 -91.68 -20.08
C VAL A 10 3.95 -90.92 -20.76
N LEU A 11 2.80 -91.57 -20.99
CA LEU A 11 1.59 -90.92 -21.51
C LEU A 11 0.99 -89.90 -20.53
N LEU A 12 0.97 -90.21 -19.23
CA LEU A 12 0.53 -89.28 -18.18
C LEU A 12 1.54 -88.14 -17.96
N GLY A 13 2.84 -88.43 -18.03
CA GLY A 13 3.91 -87.44 -17.88
C GLY A 13 3.96 -86.43 -19.03
N GLY A 14 3.77 -86.88 -20.28
CA GLY A 14 3.70 -85.98 -21.44
C GLY A 14 2.53 -85.00 -21.36
N TRP A 15 1.39 -85.42 -20.82
CA TRP A 15 0.22 -84.55 -20.63
C TRP A 15 0.48 -83.46 -19.58
N THR A 16 1.18 -83.77 -18.49
CA THR A 16 1.52 -82.76 -17.47
C THR A 16 2.41 -81.63 -18.01
N VAL A 17 3.35 -81.94 -18.91
CA VAL A 17 4.21 -80.91 -19.54
C VAL A 17 3.40 -80.00 -20.46
N ILE A 18 2.48 -80.57 -21.24
CA ILE A 18 1.59 -79.80 -22.13
C ILE A 18 0.65 -78.91 -21.32
N VAL A 19 0.04 -79.44 -20.25
CA VAL A 19 -0.85 -78.68 -19.36
C VAL A 19 -0.07 -77.58 -18.63
N ALA A 20 1.12 -77.87 -18.10
CA ALA A 20 1.96 -76.87 -17.45
C ALA A 20 2.36 -75.74 -18.43
N GLY A 21 2.74 -76.09 -19.66
CA GLY A 21 3.05 -75.11 -20.71
C GLY A 21 1.85 -74.22 -21.06
N LEU A 22 0.65 -74.79 -21.18
CA LEU A 22 -0.59 -74.05 -21.40
C LEU A 22 -0.93 -73.11 -20.24
N VAL A 23 -0.81 -73.58 -18.98
CA VAL A 23 -1.06 -72.77 -17.79
C VAL A 23 -0.07 -71.60 -17.70
N ILE A 24 1.21 -71.83 -17.98
CA ILE A 24 2.23 -70.78 -18.01
C ILE A 24 1.93 -69.76 -19.12
N TRP A 25 1.55 -70.22 -20.31
CA TRP A 25 1.20 -69.34 -21.43
C TRP A 25 -0.04 -68.48 -21.14
N ILE A 26 -1.10 -69.08 -20.59
CA ILE A 26 -2.31 -68.34 -20.16
C ILE A 26 -1.96 -67.36 -19.03
N GLY A 27 -1.17 -67.78 -18.05
CA GLY A 27 -0.72 -66.91 -16.96
C GLY A 27 0.06 -65.70 -17.47
N LYS A 28 0.96 -65.91 -18.44
CA LYS A 28 1.70 -64.84 -19.10
C LYS A 28 0.77 -63.87 -19.84
N LEU A 29 -0.20 -64.37 -20.61
CA LEU A 29 -1.16 -63.52 -21.33
C LEU A 29 -2.05 -62.71 -20.38
N VAL A 30 -2.49 -63.30 -19.27
CA VAL A 30 -3.28 -62.58 -18.26
C VAL A 30 -2.42 -61.53 -17.56
N ALA A 31 -1.18 -61.87 -17.19
CA ALA A 31 -0.24 -60.92 -16.59
C ALA A 31 0.07 -59.75 -17.53
N GLU A 32 0.28 -60.00 -18.83
CA GLU A 32 0.48 -58.95 -19.84
C GLU A 32 -0.75 -58.04 -19.98
N LYS A 33 -1.97 -58.61 -20.03
CA LYS A 33 -3.19 -57.80 -20.09
C LYS A 33 -3.42 -56.97 -18.83
N VAL A 34 -3.17 -57.55 -17.65
CA VAL A 34 -3.33 -56.84 -16.37
C VAL A 34 -2.31 -55.72 -16.25
N THR A 35 -1.05 -55.98 -16.61
CA THR A 35 0.01 -54.95 -16.58
C THR A 35 -0.22 -53.84 -17.61
N LEU A 36 -0.74 -54.16 -18.80
CA LEU A 36 -1.14 -53.15 -19.78
C LEU A 36 -2.27 -52.27 -19.26
N LYS A 37 -3.35 -52.85 -18.72
CA LYS A 37 -4.45 -52.08 -18.13
C LYS A 37 -3.99 -51.21 -16.97
N TRP A 38 -3.12 -51.75 -16.10
CA TRP A 38 -2.55 -50.99 -14.99
C TRP A 38 -1.73 -49.80 -15.48
N LYS A 39 -0.88 -49.99 -16.49
CA LYS A 39 -0.10 -48.90 -17.10
C LYS A 39 -0.99 -47.85 -17.77
N GLU A 40 -2.02 -48.27 -18.49
CA GLU A 40 -3.00 -47.35 -19.08
C GLU A 40 -3.72 -46.52 -18.02
N GLN A 41 -4.11 -47.15 -16.91
CA GLN A 41 -4.76 -46.46 -15.79
C GLN A 41 -3.82 -45.45 -15.13
N GLN A 42 -2.58 -45.83 -14.86
CA GLN A 42 -1.56 -44.92 -14.32
C GLN A 42 -1.28 -43.75 -15.27
N GLN A 43 -1.20 -44.00 -16.58
CA GLN A 43 -0.97 -42.95 -17.56
C GLN A 43 -2.15 -41.96 -17.59
N LYS A 44 -3.38 -42.46 -17.55
CA LYS A 44 -4.59 -41.62 -17.45
C LYS A 44 -4.57 -40.78 -16.18
N GLU A 45 -4.27 -41.37 -15.03
CA GLU A 45 -4.19 -40.65 -13.76
C GLU A 45 -3.12 -39.55 -13.81
N ILE A 46 -1.93 -39.82 -14.34
CA ILE A 46 -0.87 -38.82 -14.52
C ILE A 46 -1.34 -37.68 -15.44
N GLU A 47 -2.00 -38.01 -16.54
CA GLU A 47 -2.51 -37.00 -17.49
C GLU A 47 -3.61 -36.14 -16.87
N THR A 48 -4.52 -36.75 -16.10
CA THR A 48 -5.55 -36.01 -15.36
C THR A 48 -4.94 -35.08 -14.31
N LEU A 49 -3.99 -35.56 -13.50
CA LEU A 49 -3.29 -34.74 -12.50
C LEU A 49 -2.50 -33.60 -13.15
N ARG A 50 -1.85 -33.84 -14.30
CA ARG A 50 -1.16 -32.79 -15.06
C ARG A 50 -2.14 -31.74 -15.60
N SER A 51 -3.29 -32.18 -16.11
CA SER A 51 -4.34 -31.30 -16.60
C SER A 51 -4.93 -30.45 -15.46
N GLU A 52 -5.22 -31.05 -14.32
CA GLU A 52 -5.69 -30.35 -13.11
C GLU A 52 -4.65 -29.33 -12.62
N LEU A 53 -3.39 -29.73 -12.48
CA LEU A 53 -2.31 -28.83 -12.05
C LEU A 53 -2.10 -27.66 -13.03
N THR A 54 -2.21 -27.91 -14.33
CA THR A 54 -2.11 -26.86 -15.35
C THR A 54 -3.29 -25.90 -15.27
N ARG A 55 -4.51 -26.41 -15.06
CA ARG A 55 -5.72 -25.61 -14.90
C ARG A 55 -5.63 -24.72 -13.65
N ASP A 56 -5.20 -25.27 -12.53
CA ASP A 56 -5.05 -24.53 -11.27
C ASP A 56 -3.99 -23.43 -11.39
N ARG A 57 -2.87 -23.74 -12.06
CA ARG A 57 -1.82 -22.76 -12.34
C ARG A 57 -2.34 -21.60 -13.20
N ILE A 58 -3.06 -21.90 -14.29
CA ILE A 58 -3.62 -20.87 -15.17
C ILE A 58 -4.65 -20.01 -14.40
N ALA A 59 -5.49 -20.64 -13.58
CA ALA A 59 -6.45 -19.92 -12.75
C ALA A 59 -5.75 -18.97 -11.76
N MET A 60 -4.68 -19.45 -11.11
CA MET A 60 -3.87 -18.65 -10.19
C MET A 60 -3.16 -17.49 -10.90
N GLU A 61 -2.52 -17.76 -12.05
CA GLU A 61 -1.86 -16.73 -12.87
C GLU A 61 -2.86 -15.67 -13.34
N THR A 62 -4.07 -16.09 -13.76
CA THR A 62 -5.14 -15.18 -14.19
C THR A 62 -5.65 -14.33 -13.03
N ALA A 63 -5.84 -14.92 -11.84
CA ALA A 63 -6.27 -14.20 -10.64
C ALA A 63 -5.21 -13.18 -10.19
N ILE A 64 -3.93 -13.56 -10.18
CA ILE A 64 -2.81 -12.67 -9.87
C ILE A 64 -2.73 -11.52 -10.88
N SER A 65 -2.83 -11.82 -12.18
CA SER A 65 -2.79 -10.81 -13.24
C SER A 65 -3.94 -9.82 -13.14
N SER A 66 -5.17 -10.31 -12.91
CA SER A 66 -6.37 -9.48 -12.76
C SER A 66 -6.28 -8.60 -11.51
N PHE A 67 -5.81 -9.16 -10.39
CA PHE A 67 -5.58 -8.41 -9.15
C PHE A 67 -4.50 -7.34 -9.34
N SER A 68 -3.36 -7.70 -9.93
CA SER A 68 -2.26 -6.77 -10.25
C SER A 68 -2.73 -5.61 -11.14
N SER A 69 -3.48 -5.90 -12.19
CA SER A 69 -4.04 -4.88 -13.10
C SER A 69 -4.97 -3.91 -12.36
N GLY A 70 -5.82 -4.42 -11.47
CA GLY A 70 -6.67 -3.58 -10.61
C GLY A 70 -5.87 -2.69 -9.66
N GLN A 71 -4.80 -3.24 -9.06
CA GLN A 71 -3.92 -2.48 -8.15
C GLN A 71 -3.17 -1.37 -8.89
N ILE A 72 -2.72 -1.60 -10.13
CA ILE A 72 -2.07 -0.56 -10.94
C ILE A 72 -3.00 0.64 -11.15
N ALA A 73 -4.25 0.41 -11.54
CA ALA A 73 -5.21 1.48 -11.76
C ALA A 73 -5.54 2.26 -10.47
N VAL A 74 -5.65 1.57 -9.34
CA VAL A 74 -5.85 2.21 -8.03
C VAL A 74 -4.61 3.00 -7.60
N GLN A 75 -3.42 2.43 -7.79
CA GLN A 75 -2.16 3.08 -7.45
C GLN A 75 -1.94 4.35 -8.26
N GLU A 76 -2.28 4.33 -9.55
CA GLU A 76 -2.24 5.52 -10.39
C GLU A 76 -3.14 6.64 -9.84
N LYS A 77 -4.38 6.32 -9.44
CA LYS A 77 -5.28 7.29 -8.79
C LYS A 77 -4.71 7.84 -7.48
N LYS A 78 -4.04 7.00 -6.68
CA LYS A 78 -3.36 7.43 -5.45
C LYS A 78 -2.22 8.39 -5.75
N ILE A 79 -1.37 8.09 -6.74
CA ILE A 79 -0.28 8.96 -7.16
C ILE A 79 -0.84 10.32 -7.60
N GLN A 80 -1.83 10.34 -8.49
CA GLN A 80 -2.47 11.57 -8.95
C GLN A 80 -3.10 12.38 -7.80
N ALA A 81 -3.76 11.73 -6.86
CA ALA A 81 -4.30 12.37 -5.67
C ALA A 81 -3.20 13.01 -4.82
N THR A 82 -2.10 12.29 -4.55
CA THR A 82 -0.97 12.80 -3.78
C THR A 82 -0.26 13.96 -4.48
N GLU A 83 -0.13 13.93 -5.81
CA GLU A 83 0.43 15.05 -6.58
C GLU A 83 -0.45 16.31 -6.48
N LYS A 84 -1.77 16.15 -6.60
CA LYS A 84 -2.72 17.25 -6.42
C LYS A 84 -2.61 17.85 -5.01
N LEU A 85 -2.50 16.99 -3.99
CA LEU A 85 -2.29 17.41 -2.60
C LEU A 85 -1.01 18.23 -2.46
N TRP A 86 0.10 17.72 -2.97
CA TRP A 86 1.39 18.39 -2.86
C TRP A 86 1.41 19.73 -3.59
N LYS A 87 0.82 19.80 -4.80
CA LYS A 87 0.62 21.07 -5.52
C LYS A 87 -0.18 22.08 -4.67
N ARG A 88 -1.16 21.61 -3.89
CA ARG A 88 -1.93 22.46 -2.98
C ARG A 88 -1.10 22.94 -1.79
N VAL A 89 -0.30 22.07 -1.19
CA VAL A 89 0.67 22.44 -0.13
C VAL A 89 1.59 23.56 -0.62
N LEU A 90 2.18 23.40 -1.81
CA LEU A 90 3.05 24.42 -2.41
C LEU A 90 2.32 25.74 -2.70
N LYS A 91 1.06 25.67 -3.17
CA LYS A 91 0.22 26.86 -3.38
C LYS A 91 -0.04 27.60 -2.07
N ILE A 92 -0.43 26.89 -1.01
CA ILE A 92 -0.65 27.48 0.32
C ILE A 92 0.64 28.12 0.83
N ARG A 93 1.79 27.43 0.73
CA ARG A 93 3.09 27.97 1.13
C ARG A 93 3.41 29.28 0.40
N LYS A 94 3.18 29.32 -0.92
CA LYS A 94 3.42 30.51 -1.74
C LYS A 94 2.53 31.69 -1.32
N VAL A 95 1.25 31.43 -1.08
CA VAL A 95 0.28 32.45 -0.61
C VAL A 95 0.67 32.98 0.77
N CYS A 96 1.14 32.10 1.67
CA CYS A 96 1.55 32.48 3.02
C CYS A 96 3.01 33.00 3.11
N GLN A 97 3.72 33.17 1.99
CA GLN A 97 5.17 33.40 2.02
C GLN A 97 5.56 34.66 2.81
N SER A 98 4.80 35.75 2.68
CA SER A 98 5.02 37.00 3.43
C SER A 98 4.81 36.81 4.93
N VAL A 99 3.77 36.08 5.33
CA VAL A 99 3.47 35.73 6.73
C VAL A 99 4.61 34.89 7.32
N ILE A 100 5.03 33.84 6.59
CA ILE A 100 6.13 32.96 6.98
C ILE A 100 7.41 33.76 7.13
N PHE A 101 7.73 34.61 6.16
CA PHE A 101 8.92 35.46 6.16
C PHE A 101 8.92 36.42 7.35
N PHE A 102 7.80 37.09 7.63
CA PHE A 102 7.65 37.99 8.76
C PHE A 102 8.01 37.30 10.09
N TYR A 103 7.37 36.17 10.39
CA TYR A 103 7.61 35.43 11.62
C TYR A 103 8.95 34.68 11.67
N SER A 104 9.61 34.45 10.53
CA SER A 104 10.88 33.72 10.49
C SER A 104 12.11 34.62 10.70
N ILE A 105 11.96 35.94 10.54
CA ILE A 105 13.07 36.88 10.58
C ILE A 105 13.02 37.78 11.80
N HIS A 106 11.82 38.17 12.23
CA HIS A 106 11.66 39.09 13.35
C HIS A 106 11.57 38.34 14.67
N HIS A 107 12.21 38.90 15.69
CA HIS A 107 12.01 38.50 17.08
C HIS A 107 10.64 39.00 17.57
N PRO A 108 9.94 38.32 18.50
CA PRO A 108 8.64 38.78 19.01
C PRO A 108 8.64 40.20 19.58
N SER A 109 9.76 40.64 20.16
CA SER A 109 9.93 42.04 20.62
C SER A 109 9.89 43.07 19.49
N GLU A 110 10.15 42.64 18.25
CA GLU A 110 10.23 43.50 17.06
C GLU A 110 8.91 43.54 16.27
N TYR A 111 7.93 42.68 16.57
CA TYR A 111 6.72 42.54 15.75
C TYR A 111 5.97 43.86 15.57
N ASN A 112 5.86 44.67 16.62
CA ASN A 112 5.16 45.95 16.57
C ASN A 112 6.00 47.10 15.96
N GLU A 113 7.29 46.87 15.66
CA GLU A 113 8.10 47.88 14.95
C GLU A 113 7.59 48.13 13.53
N VAL A 114 6.78 47.22 12.99
CA VAL A 114 6.15 47.38 11.69
C VAL A 114 5.24 48.61 11.58
N PHE A 115 4.70 49.09 12.71
CA PHE A 115 3.88 50.29 12.76
C PHE A 115 4.71 51.58 12.76
N VAL A 116 6.00 51.48 13.12
CA VAL A 116 6.91 52.63 13.23
C VAL A 116 7.86 52.72 12.04
N LYS A 117 8.33 51.57 11.52
CA LYS A 117 9.35 51.49 10.45
C LYS A 117 8.69 51.29 9.08
N PRO A 118 8.74 52.27 8.15
CA PRO A 118 8.09 52.17 6.83
C PRO A 118 8.52 50.96 6.00
N ASN A 119 9.81 50.58 6.08
CA ASN A 119 10.36 49.45 5.34
C ASN A 119 9.76 48.11 5.79
N MET A 120 9.49 47.94 7.08
CA MET A 120 8.82 46.75 7.61
C MET A 120 7.35 46.75 7.19
N LYS A 121 6.68 47.91 7.25
CA LYS A 121 5.28 48.04 6.84
C LYS A 121 5.05 47.61 5.39
N ALA A 122 5.97 47.98 4.51
CA ALA A 122 5.94 47.59 3.09
C ALA A 122 6.04 46.07 2.86
N MET A 123 6.65 45.30 3.77
CA MET A 123 6.75 43.83 3.63
C MET A 123 5.40 43.13 3.84
N ILE A 124 4.51 43.74 4.62
CA ILE A 124 3.22 43.16 4.99
C ILE A 124 2.02 44.00 4.53
N SER A 125 2.25 45.04 3.73
CA SER A 125 1.20 45.95 3.26
C SER A 125 0.16 45.29 2.36
N ASN A 126 0.50 44.14 1.76
CA ASN A 126 -0.38 43.38 0.89
C ASN A 126 -1.10 42.24 1.64
N LEU A 127 -0.98 42.18 2.97
CA LEU A 127 -1.71 41.22 3.78
C LEU A 127 -3.11 41.75 4.08
N ASP A 128 -4.12 41.07 3.57
CA ASP A 128 -5.52 41.33 3.86
C ASP A 128 -6.31 40.02 4.01
N ASP A 129 -7.62 40.14 4.21
CA ASP A 129 -8.52 38.99 4.39
C ASP A 129 -8.57 38.07 3.14
N SER A 130 -8.19 38.57 1.96
CA SER A 130 -8.21 37.77 0.72
C SER A 130 -7.22 36.60 0.76
N ILE A 131 -6.17 36.69 1.58
CA ILE A 131 -5.20 35.60 1.77
C ILE A 131 -5.87 34.46 2.54
N ILE A 132 -6.70 34.78 3.54
CA ILE A 132 -7.46 33.79 4.31
C ILE A 132 -8.43 33.07 3.39
N ASP A 133 -9.10 33.80 2.50
CA ASP A 133 -9.97 33.22 1.50
C ASP A 133 -9.18 32.27 0.57
N GLN A 134 -8.02 32.68 0.07
CA GLN A 134 -7.16 31.83 -0.79
C GLN A 134 -6.69 30.53 -0.12
N ILE A 135 -6.45 30.56 1.20
CA ILE A 135 -6.13 29.36 1.99
C ILE A 135 -7.39 28.49 2.19
N SER A 136 -8.55 29.12 2.33
CA SER A 136 -9.84 28.47 2.60
C SER A 136 -10.50 27.88 1.35
N PHE A 137 -10.24 28.43 0.15
CA PHE A 137 -10.95 28.13 -1.10
C PHE A 137 -10.89 26.68 -1.58
N ASP A 138 -12.03 26.21 -2.09
CA ASP A 138 -12.33 24.97 -2.82
C ASP A 138 -11.78 23.66 -2.23
N THR A 139 -12.36 23.28 -1.09
CA THR A 139 -12.24 21.93 -0.56
C THR A 139 -13.13 20.93 -1.30
N GLU A 140 -14.23 21.33 -1.93
CA GLU A 140 -15.18 20.38 -2.54
C GLU A 140 -14.54 19.53 -3.66
N ASP A 141 -13.87 20.18 -4.60
CA ASP A 141 -13.13 19.48 -5.66
C ASP A 141 -12.00 18.60 -5.11
N PHE A 142 -11.44 18.99 -3.96
CA PHE A 142 -10.29 18.31 -3.39
C PHE A 142 -10.67 17.12 -2.50
N GLU A 143 -11.79 17.19 -1.77
CA GLU A 143 -12.38 16.13 -0.94
C GLU A 143 -12.66 14.87 -1.77
N SER A 144 -12.96 15.01 -3.07
CA SER A 144 -13.11 13.88 -3.99
C SER A 144 -11.86 12.96 -4.06
N ASN A 145 -10.68 13.48 -3.71
CA ASN A 145 -9.43 12.73 -3.71
C ASN A 145 -9.14 12.03 -2.37
N ARG A 146 -9.87 12.38 -1.29
CA ARG A 146 -9.67 11.83 0.06
C ARG A 146 -9.66 10.29 0.12
N PRO A 147 -10.54 9.56 -0.61
CA PRO A 147 -10.50 8.09 -0.61
C PRO A 147 -9.17 7.49 -1.09
N PHE A 148 -8.39 8.23 -1.87
CA PHE A 148 -7.10 7.78 -2.41
C PHE A 148 -5.90 8.25 -1.57
N LEU A 149 -6.07 9.25 -0.71
CA LEU A 149 -5.00 9.81 0.13
C LEU A 149 -4.86 9.06 1.45
N GLY A 150 -5.95 8.50 1.96
CA GLY A 150 -6.00 7.91 3.29
C GLY A 150 -6.12 8.96 4.40
N GLU A 151 -6.70 8.55 5.53
CA GLU A 151 -7.10 9.45 6.62
C GLU A 151 -5.91 10.16 7.29
N LYS A 152 -4.77 9.48 7.42
CA LYS A 152 -3.58 10.06 8.05
C LYS A 152 -3.00 11.21 7.22
N LEU A 153 -2.79 10.99 5.90
CA LEU A 153 -2.29 12.05 5.01
C LEU A 153 -3.28 13.22 4.94
N TRP A 154 -4.57 12.92 4.90
CA TRP A 154 -5.62 13.94 4.92
C TRP A 154 -5.59 14.79 6.19
N LEU A 155 -5.48 14.16 7.36
CA LEU A 155 -5.36 14.85 8.64
C LEU A 155 -4.12 15.76 8.68
N LEU A 156 -2.96 15.25 8.25
CA LEU A 156 -1.73 16.04 8.19
C LEU A 156 -1.90 17.27 7.29
N PHE A 157 -2.53 17.12 6.13
CA PHE A 157 -2.80 18.23 5.21
C PHE A 157 -3.77 19.25 5.83
N PHE A 158 -4.83 18.78 6.49
CA PHE A 158 -5.76 19.64 7.21
C PHE A 158 -5.03 20.46 8.29
N ILE A 159 -4.20 19.82 9.12
CA ILE A 159 -3.45 20.50 10.19
C ILE A 159 -2.46 21.51 9.60
N TYR A 160 -1.74 21.16 8.53
CA TYR A 160 -0.87 22.09 7.82
C TYR A 160 -1.60 23.34 7.35
N ARG A 161 -2.74 23.16 6.68
CA ARG A 161 -3.59 24.27 6.20
C ARG A 161 -4.15 25.10 7.35
N ALA A 162 -4.67 24.46 8.39
CA ALA A 162 -5.25 25.13 9.55
C ALA A 162 -4.19 25.92 10.33
N PHE A 163 -2.99 25.39 10.48
CA PHE A 163 -1.86 26.05 11.12
C PHE A 163 -1.48 27.34 10.38
N LEU A 164 -1.22 27.27 9.07
CA LEU A 164 -0.87 28.45 8.28
C LEU A 164 -2.03 29.46 8.19
N GLY A 165 -3.28 28.98 8.09
CA GLY A 165 -4.46 29.83 8.12
C GLY A 165 -4.60 30.59 9.45
N ARG A 166 -4.42 29.90 10.58
CA ARG A 166 -4.49 30.50 11.91
C ARG A 166 -3.40 31.56 12.13
N ILE A 167 -2.17 31.28 11.71
CA ILE A 167 -1.05 32.24 11.81
C ILE A 167 -1.31 33.47 10.95
N THR A 168 -1.81 33.26 9.72
CA THR A 168 -2.19 34.37 8.83
C THR A 168 -3.26 35.24 9.48
N LEU A 169 -4.27 34.64 10.08
CA LEU A 169 -5.33 35.36 10.80
C LEU A 169 -4.77 36.16 11.98
N ILE A 170 -3.89 35.58 12.80
CA ILE A 170 -3.23 36.30 13.91
C ILE A 170 -2.49 37.55 13.41
N LEU A 171 -1.78 37.44 12.29
CA LEU A 171 -1.02 38.57 11.72
C LEU A 171 -1.95 39.63 11.12
N VAL A 172 -2.96 39.23 10.34
CA VAL A 172 -3.93 40.15 9.73
C VAL A 172 -4.73 40.89 10.80
N ASP A 173 -5.22 40.19 11.82
CA ASP A 173 -5.93 40.82 12.94
C ASP A 173 -5.00 41.72 13.75
N GLY A 174 -3.76 41.29 13.98
CA GLY A 174 -2.75 42.11 14.66
C GLY A 174 -2.39 43.39 13.90
N LEU A 175 -2.44 43.36 12.56
CA LEU A 175 -2.27 44.55 11.73
C LEU A 175 -3.44 45.52 11.88
N LYS A 176 -4.68 45.02 11.96
CA LYS A 176 -5.89 45.82 12.18
C LYS A 176 -5.95 46.41 13.59
N GLU A 177 -5.49 45.66 14.59
CA GLU A 177 -5.44 46.06 16.00
C GLU A 177 -4.20 46.91 16.36
N GLU A 178 -3.30 47.15 15.40
CA GLU A 178 -1.98 47.78 15.63
C GLU A 178 -1.14 47.08 16.73
N LYS A 179 -1.36 45.77 16.89
CA LYS A 179 -0.69 44.94 17.89
C LYS A 179 -0.59 43.49 17.42
N ILE A 180 0.60 43.11 16.96
CA ILE A 180 0.86 41.75 16.52
C ILE A 180 1.19 40.88 17.72
N LYS A 181 0.45 39.78 17.87
CA LYS A 181 0.63 38.78 18.93
C LYS A 181 1.64 37.73 18.49
N ASP A 182 2.34 37.14 19.45
CA ASP A 182 3.19 35.99 19.20
C ASP A 182 2.33 34.75 18.95
N TRP A 183 2.50 34.13 17.78
CA TRP A 183 1.76 32.94 17.39
C TRP A 183 2.07 31.75 18.30
N ARG A 184 3.23 31.72 18.95
CA ARG A 184 3.65 30.65 19.88
C ARG A 184 2.84 30.63 21.15
N GLU A 185 2.26 31.77 21.52
CA GLU A 185 1.38 31.91 22.69
C GLU A 185 -0.09 31.60 22.34
N ASP A 186 -0.44 31.46 21.05
CA ASP A 186 -1.82 31.16 20.65
C ASP A 186 -2.19 29.71 21.02
N HIS A 187 -3.23 29.58 21.85
CA HIS A 187 -3.76 28.28 22.26
C HIS A 187 -4.24 27.43 21.07
N GLY A 188 -4.83 28.08 20.05
CA GLY A 188 -5.32 27.41 18.85
C GLY A 188 -4.18 26.77 18.05
N VAL A 189 -3.11 27.51 17.79
CA VAL A 189 -1.91 27.00 17.12
C VAL A 189 -1.30 25.83 17.89
N ASN A 190 -1.11 25.99 19.20
CA ASN A 190 -0.56 24.91 20.04
C ASN A 190 -1.44 23.66 20.03
N SER A 191 -2.77 23.83 20.04
CA SER A 191 -3.72 22.70 19.97
C SER A 191 -3.63 21.97 18.63
N LEU A 192 -3.53 22.71 17.51
CA LEU A 192 -3.38 22.12 16.17
C LEU A 192 -2.09 21.29 16.07
N LEU A 193 -0.97 21.84 16.53
CA LEU A 193 0.33 21.14 16.49
C LEU A 193 0.34 19.87 17.35
N LYS A 194 -0.33 19.87 18.51
CA LYS A 194 -0.46 18.69 19.40
C LYS A 194 -1.16 17.49 18.81
N TYR A 195 -1.94 17.66 17.74
CA TYR A 195 -2.56 16.51 17.07
C TYR A 195 -1.57 15.66 16.28
N VAL A 196 -0.42 16.23 15.88
CA VAL A 196 0.51 15.58 14.95
C VAL A 196 1.96 15.55 15.46
N LEU A 197 2.35 16.49 16.31
CA LEU A 197 3.69 16.59 16.88
C LEU A 197 3.75 16.02 18.29
N SER A 198 4.89 15.41 18.65
CA SER A 198 5.18 15.03 20.04
C SER A 198 5.41 16.26 20.91
N ASN A 199 5.30 16.10 22.24
CA ASN A 199 5.58 17.19 23.19
C ASN A 199 7.02 17.74 23.05
N GLU A 200 7.98 16.87 22.72
CA GLU A 200 9.36 17.26 22.46
C GLU A 200 9.48 18.14 21.20
N GLN A 201 8.83 17.72 20.11
CA GLN A 201 8.81 18.48 18.86
C GLN A 201 8.11 19.83 19.05
N ILE A 202 7.01 19.87 19.80
CA ILE A 202 6.30 21.13 20.13
C ILE A 202 7.24 22.07 20.87
N THR A 203 7.87 21.56 21.93
CA THR A 203 8.83 22.37 22.70
C THR A 203 9.91 22.93 21.78
N ALA A 204 10.46 22.12 20.87
CA ALA A 204 11.49 22.53 19.93
C ALA A 204 11.05 23.59 18.90
N VAL A 205 9.77 23.62 18.52
CA VAL A 205 9.21 24.64 17.61
C VAL A 205 8.66 25.87 18.32
N THR A 206 8.39 25.80 19.62
CA THR A 206 7.92 26.94 20.43
C THR A 206 9.05 27.62 21.21
N VAL A 207 10.29 27.13 21.15
CA VAL A 207 11.46 27.84 21.69
C VAL A 207 11.49 29.26 21.14
N ASP A 208 11.89 30.23 21.99
CA ASP A 208 12.04 31.60 21.56
C ASP A 208 13.20 31.76 20.57
N SER A 209 12.89 31.65 19.27
CA SER A 209 13.87 31.64 18.20
C SER A 209 13.23 32.13 16.89
N PRO A 210 13.90 33.01 16.12
CA PRO A 210 13.38 33.46 14.82
C PRO A 210 13.10 32.30 13.85
N ILE A 211 13.85 31.21 13.93
CA ILE A 211 13.67 30.04 13.04
C ILE A 211 12.52 29.10 13.47
N ALA A 212 11.80 29.41 14.55
CA ALA A 212 10.70 28.60 15.08
C ALA A 212 9.61 28.34 14.02
N MET A 213 9.18 29.39 13.31
CA MET A 213 8.16 29.29 12.26
C MET A 213 8.61 28.34 11.14
N HIS A 214 9.83 28.52 10.64
CA HIS A 214 10.39 27.68 9.59
C HIS A 214 10.48 26.22 10.04
N LYS A 215 10.96 25.96 11.26
CA LYS A 215 11.03 24.61 11.84
C LYS A 215 9.66 23.93 11.91
N ALA A 216 8.63 24.64 12.36
CA ALA A 216 7.28 24.09 12.45
C ALA A 216 6.76 23.67 11.06
N ILE A 217 6.93 24.53 10.05
CA ILE A 217 6.53 24.25 8.66
C ILE A 217 7.31 23.07 8.09
N THR A 218 8.64 23.05 8.25
CA THR A 218 9.48 21.95 7.77
C THR A 218 9.10 20.61 8.40
N LEU A 219 8.77 20.59 9.69
CA LEU A 219 8.33 19.35 10.36
C LEU A 219 7.00 18.84 9.80
N LEU A 220 6.00 19.72 9.66
CA LEU A 220 4.70 19.34 9.08
C LEU A 220 4.86 18.84 7.64
N GLU A 221 5.71 19.48 6.85
CA GLU A 221 5.98 19.08 5.46
C GLU A 221 6.77 17.79 5.36
N ALA A 222 7.72 17.55 6.27
CA ALA A 222 8.43 16.28 6.34
C ALA A 222 7.47 15.12 6.64
N MET A 223 6.53 15.30 7.57
CA MET A 223 5.51 14.29 7.88
C MET A 223 4.57 14.03 6.68
N LEU A 224 4.17 15.07 5.95
CA LEU A 224 3.40 14.94 4.72
C LEU A 224 4.16 14.14 3.66
N LEU A 225 5.43 14.48 3.43
CA LEU A 225 6.29 13.82 2.43
C LEU A 225 6.59 12.37 2.79
N GLU A 226 6.77 12.06 4.07
CA GLU A 226 6.92 10.70 4.55
C GLU A 226 5.70 9.85 4.21
N GLU A 227 4.50 10.34 4.52
CA GLU A 227 3.26 9.62 4.23
C GLU A 227 2.99 9.51 2.71
N ILE A 228 3.28 10.56 1.93
CA ILE A 228 3.23 10.51 0.46
C ILE A 228 4.18 9.44 -0.07
N SER A 229 5.42 9.39 0.43
CA SER A 229 6.41 8.38 0.04
C SER A 229 5.93 6.96 0.30
N LEU A 230 5.28 6.71 1.46
CA LEU A 230 4.69 5.42 1.77
C LEU A 230 3.59 5.03 0.78
N ILE A 231 2.72 5.96 0.40
CA ILE A 231 1.66 5.73 -0.59
C ILE A 231 2.26 5.45 -1.98
N VAL A 232 3.17 6.31 -2.45
CA VAL A 232 3.77 6.23 -3.79
C VAL A 232 4.64 4.99 -3.94
N SER A 233 5.38 4.60 -2.90
CA SER A 233 6.22 3.38 -2.91
C SER A 233 5.44 2.10 -3.19
N GLY A 234 4.11 2.11 -3.02
CA GLY A 234 3.27 0.92 -3.16
C GLY A 234 3.60 -0.17 -2.14
N SER A 235 4.46 0.10 -1.14
CA SER A 235 4.96 -0.89 -0.19
C SER A 235 3.83 -1.64 0.52
N LYS A 236 2.74 -0.94 0.83
CA LYS A 236 1.52 -1.54 1.39
C LYS A 236 0.82 -2.47 0.40
N ALA A 237 0.63 -2.03 -0.86
CA ALA A 237 0.02 -2.84 -1.90
C ALA A 237 0.87 -4.08 -2.24
N SER A 238 2.21 -3.96 -2.26
CA SER A 238 3.12 -5.08 -2.48
C SER A 238 3.04 -6.13 -1.37
N LYS A 239 2.96 -5.70 -0.10
CA LYS A 239 2.76 -6.61 1.04
C LYS A 239 1.43 -7.35 0.94
N ASP A 240 0.34 -6.64 0.65
CA ASP A 240 -0.99 -7.23 0.51
C ASP A 240 -1.04 -8.23 -0.65
N THR A 241 -0.41 -7.91 -1.78
CA THR A 241 -0.29 -8.81 -2.94
C THR A 241 0.49 -10.09 -2.59
N PHE A 242 1.60 -9.93 -1.88
CA PHE A 242 2.44 -11.05 -1.45
C PHE A 242 1.69 -11.97 -0.47
N GLU A 243 1.01 -11.41 0.53
CA GLU A 243 0.20 -12.18 1.48
C GLU A 243 -0.97 -12.89 0.80
N LEU A 244 -1.62 -12.26 -0.18
CA LEU A 244 -2.67 -12.90 -0.98
C LEU A 244 -2.12 -14.07 -1.81
N ALA A 245 -0.99 -13.87 -2.48
CA ALA A 245 -0.33 -14.93 -3.26
C ALA A 245 0.06 -16.12 -2.37
N LYS A 246 0.58 -15.84 -1.17
CA LYS A 246 0.90 -16.85 -0.16
C LYS A 246 -0.35 -17.63 0.27
N LYS A 247 -1.44 -16.94 0.63
CA LYS A 247 -2.72 -17.58 1.02
C LYS A 247 -3.30 -18.46 -0.10
N LEU A 248 -3.21 -18.01 -1.34
CA LEU A 248 -3.66 -18.80 -2.50
C LEU A 248 -2.82 -20.08 -2.65
N GLY A 249 -1.50 -19.99 -2.48
CA GLY A 249 -0.62 -21.16 -2.48
C GLY A 249 -0.90 -22.16 -1.34
N GLU A 250 -1.24 -21.66 -0.15
CA GLU A 250 -1.63 -22.52 0.98
C GLU A 250 -2.97 -23.23 0.75
N LEU A 251 -3.94 -22.54 0.15
CA LEU A 251 -5.26 -23.11 -0.17
C LEU A 251 -5.17 -24.21 -1.23
N THR A 252 -4.38 -24.00 -2.29
CA THR A 252 -4.16 -25.03 -3.31
C THR A 252 -3.43 -26.24 -2.72
N GLY A 253 -2.44 -26.03 -1.85
CA GLY A 253 -1.75 -27.12 -1.13
C GLY A 253 -2.72 -27.97 -0.29
N LYS A 254 -3.62 -27.34 0.48
CA LYS A 254 -4.61 -28.05 1.31
C LYS A 254 -5.63 -28.85 0.48
N MET A 255 -6.09 -28.32 -0.66
CA MET A 255 -7.01 -29.04 -1.54
C MET A 255 -6.42 -30.34 -2.09
N VAL A 256 -5.10 -30.39 -2.31
CA VAL A 256 -4.40 -31.60 -2.75
C VAL A 256 -4.33 -32.63 -1.62
N GLU A 257 -4.16 -32.21 -0.36
CA GLU A 257 -4.13 -33.12 0.80
C GLU A 257 -5.50 -33.70 1.15
N THR A 258 -6.59 -32.93 0.96
CA THR A 258 -7.95 -33.38 1.33
C THR A 258 -8.57 -34.37 0.33
N LYS A 259 -7.99 -34.50 -0.87
CA LYS A 259 -8.41 -35.44 -1.92
C LYS A 259 -7.69 -36.80 -1.86
N LYS A 260 -6.69 -36.96 -0.98
CA LYS A 260 -6.02 -38.24 -0.71
C LYS A 260 -6.75 -39.02 0.37
#